data_AF-A0A7V5G4R1-F1
#
_entry.id   AF-A0A7V5G4R1-F1
#
_cell.length_a   1.000
_cell.length_b   1.000
_cell.length_c   1.000
_cell.angle_alpha   90.00
_cell.angle_beta   90.00
_cell.angle_gamma   90.00
#
_symmetry.space_group_name_H-M   'P 1'
#
loop_
_entity.id
_entity.type
_entity.pdbx_description
1 polymer ?
#
loop_
_entity_poly.entity_id
_entity_poly.type
_entity_poly.pdbx_seq_one_letter_code
_entity_poly.pdbx_strand_id
1 'polypeptide(L)'
;MKKVFIIAEAGVNHNGSIKLAKELIDIAKEAGADAVKFQTFKTESVISKNAKKADYQKQTTDENESQFDMIKKLELNLDTHRELISYCNQKKIMFLSTPFDHESIEMLDSLGLKIFKI
;
A
#
# COMPACT_ATOMS: atom_id res chain seq x y z
N MET A 1 -27.51 16.48 3.08
CA MET A 1 -26.37 16.73 2.17
C MET A 1 -25.53 15.46 2.09
N LYS A 2 -25.01 15.08 0.91
CA LYS A 2 -24.05 13.97 0.83
C LYS A 2 -22.71 14.44 1.37
N LYS A 3 -22.16 13.74 2.37
CA LYS A 3 -20.82 14.00 2.93
C LYS A 3 -19.78 13.61 1.87
N VAL A 4 -18.75 14.43 1.67
CA VAL A 4 -17.57 14.06 0.87
C VAL A 4 -16.83 12.95 1.61
N PHE A 5 -16.44 11.89 0.88
CA PHE A 5 -15.65 10.79 1.42
C PHE A 5 -14.17 11.02 1.09
N ILE A 6 -13.33 11.16 2.12
CA ILE A 6 -11.91 11.50 1.99
C ILE A 6 -11.06 10.24 2.15
N ILE A 7 -10.20 9.97 1.17
CA ILE A 7 -9.25 8.85 1.18
C ILE A 7 -7.84 9.43 1.31
N ALA A 8 -7.14 9.08 2.39
CA ALA A 8 -5.71 9.36 2.54
C ALA A 8 -4.90 8.28 1.83
N GLU A 9 -4.14 8.65 0.79
CA GLU A 9 -3.26 7.71 0.07
C GLU A 9 -1.95 7.52 0.85
N ALA A 10 -1.82 6.37 1.53
CA ALA A 10 -0.54 5.92 2.08
C ALA A 10 0.36 5.35 0.96
N GLY A 11 -0.26 4.68 -0.03
CA GLY A 11 0.46 4.09 -1.15
C GLY A 11 1.56 3.13 -0.69
N VAL A 12 2.79 3.39 -1.14
CA VAL A 12 4.02 2.68 -0.72
C VAL A 12 4.89 3.48 0.26
N ASN A 13 4.37 4.60 0.82
CA ASN A 13 5.14 5.50 1.69
C ASN A 13 5.53 4.88 3.04
N HIS A 14 5.08 3.65 3.31
CA HIS A 14 5.50 2.86 4.46
C HIS A 14 6.91 2.28 4.30
N ASN A 15 7.54 2.34 3.12
CA ASN A 15 8.92 1.88 2.90
C ASN A 15 9.17 0.43 3.36
N GLY A 16 8.18 -0.46 3.18
CA GLY A 16 8.22 -1.85 3.67
C GLY A 16 8.10 -2.03 5.20
N SER A 17 7.98 -0.94 5.96
CA SER A 17 7.90 -0.96 7.43
C SER A 17 6.45 -0.97 7.91
N ILE A 18 6.07 -2.04 8.61
CA ILE A 18 4.75 -2.13 9.26
C ILE A 18 4.55 -1.06 10.33
N LYS A 19 5.62 -0.67 11.02
CA LYS A 19 5.58 0.41 12.01
C LYS A 19 5.19 1.72 11.34
N LEU A 20 5.86 2.07 10.24
CA LEU A 20 5.55 3.29 9.49
C LEU A 20 4.15 3.23 8.85
N ALA A 21 3.72 2.06 8.37
CA ALA A 21 2.35 1.87 7.88
C ALA A 21 1.30 2.18 8.96
N LYS A 22 1.53 1.75 10.22
CA LYS A 22 0.65 2.09 11.35
C LYS A 22 0.68 3.57 11.70
N GLU A 23 1.84 4.21 11.66
CA GLU A 23 1.96 5.66 11.85
C GLU A 23 1.19 6.44 10.78
N LEU A 24 1.21 6.00 9.51
CA LEU A 24 0.40 6.58 8.45
C LEU A 24 -1.11 6.41 8.69
N ILE A 25 -1.54 5.28 9.23
CA ILE A 25 -2.95 5.05 9.62
C ILE A 25 -3.36 6.04 10.72
N ASP A 26 -2.48 6.26 11.70
CA ASP A 26 -2.73 7.19 12.80
C ASP A 26 -2.87 8.62 12.30
N ILE A 27 -1.92 9.09 11.48
CA ILE A 27 -1.96 10.44 10.89
C ILE A 27 -3.20 10.62 10.01
N ALA A 28 -3.56 9.62 9.19
CA ALA A 28 -4.76 9.68 8.36
C ALA A 28 -6.03 9.81 9.22
N LYS A 29 -6.10 9.09 10.33
CA LYS A 29 -7.23 9.17 11.26
C LYS A 29 -7.29 10.52 11.97
N GLU A 30 -6.16 11.02 12.45
CA GLU A 30 -6.04 12.32 13.12
C GLU A 30 -6.42 13.48 12.18
N ALA A 31 -6.05 13.38 10.90
CA ALA A 31 -6.43 14.33 9.86
C ALA A 31 -7.93 14.29 9.49
N GLY A 32 -8.69 13.31 9.99
CA GLY A 32 -10.13 13.18 9.76
C GLY A 32 -10.50 12.48 8.44
N ALA A 33 -9.59 11.71 7.85
CA ALA A 33 -9.90 10.91 6.66
C ALA A 33 -10.92 9.80 6.99
N ASP A 34 -11.76 9.44 6.02
CA ASP A 34 -12.72 8.35 6.15
C ASP A 34 -12.08 6.98 5.87
N ALA A 35 -11.07 6.96 4.98
CA ALA A 35 -10.29 5.79 4.65
C ALA A 35 -8.80 6.11 4.50
N VAL A 36 -7.97 5.09 4.71
CA VAL A 36 -6.54 5.08 4.35
C VAL A 36 -6.32 4.00 3.31
N LYS A 37 -5.64 4.34 2.22
CA LYS A 37 -5.45 3.46 1.07
C LYS A 37 -3.98 3.10 0.85
N PHE A 38 -3.73 1.80 0.72
CA PHE A 38 -2.43 1.22 0.39
C PHE A 38 -2.39 0.71 -1.05
N GLN A 39 -1.25 0.19 -1.46
CA GLN A 39 -1.04 -0.47 -2.75
C GLN A 39 -0.59 -1.91 -2.50
N THR A 40 -1.18 -2.85 -3.23
CA THR A 40 -0.89 -4.27 -3.09
C THR A 40 -0.46 -4.82 -4.44
N PHE A 41 0.72 -5.43 -4.50
CA PHE A 41 1.26 -5.97 -5.73
C PHE A 41 2.22 -7.13 -5.46
N LYS A 42 2.41 -7.95 -6.49
CA LYS A 42 3.57 -8.84 -6.66
C LYS A 42 4.51 -8.24 -7.68
N THR A 43 5.71 -7.91 -7.24
CA THR A 43 6.77 -7.27 -8.03
C THR A 43 7.05 -8.08 -9.29
N GLU A 44 7.04 -9.40 -9.20
CA GLU A 44 7.22 -10.32 -10.33
C GLU A 44 6.14 -10.16 -11.41
N SER A 45 4.93 -9.76 -11.02
CA SER A 45 3.79 -9.56 -11.92
C SER A 45 3.74 -8.16 -12.52
N VAL A 46 4.34 -7.16 -11.86
CA VAL A 46 4.20 -5.74 -12.24
C VAL A 46 5.48 -5.08 -12.74
N ILE A 47 6.66 -5.62 -12.41
CA ILE A 47 7.96 -5.06 -12.79
C ILE A 47 8.70 -6.04 -13.70
N SER A 48 9.06 -5.56 -14.89
CA SER A 48 10.00 -6.27 -15.77
C SER A 48 11.39 -6.31 -15.17
N LYS A 49 12.10 -7.44 -15.31
CA LYS A 49 13.52 -7.56 -14.93
C LYS A 49 14.44 -6.55 -15.62
N ASN A 50 14.01 -6.00 -16.76
CA ASN A 50 14.74 -4.99 -17.52
C ASN A 50 14.29 -3.55 -17.23
N ALA A 51 13.38 -3.35 -16.25
CA ALA A 51 12.89 -2.03 -15.90
C ALA A 51 14.03 -1.19 -15.32
N LYS A 52 14.24 0.00 -15.92
CA LYS A 52 15.19 0.99 -15.40
C LYS A 52 14.50 1.82 -14.33
N LYS A 53 15.24 2.18 -13.28
CA LYS A 53 14.82 3.20 -12.30
C LYS A 53 14.54 4.52 -13.04
N ALA A 54 13.50 5.23 -12.61
CA ALA A 54 13.28 6.61 -13.04
C ALA A 54 14.42 7.51 -12.53
N ASP A 55 14.68 8.63 -13.18
CA ASP A 55 15.86 9.45 -12.85
C ASP A 55 15.85 9.99 -11.41
N TYR A 56 14.68 10.34 -10.87
CA TYR A 56 14.56 10.74 -9.46
C TYR A 56 14.84 9.59 -8.49
N GLN A 57 14.54 8.34 -8.87
CA GLN A 57 14.80 7.17 -8.05
C GLN A 57 16.29 6.86 -8.00
N LYS A 58 17.01 7.05 -9.10
CA LYS A 58 18.48 6.92 -9.11
C LYS A 58 19.15 7.89 -8.14
N GLN A 59 18.60 9.09 -7.96
CA GLN A 59 19.15 10.11 -7.06
C GLN A 59 18.81 9.88 -5.57
N THR A 60 17.73 9.15 -5.28
CA THR A 60 17.16 9.02 -3.92
C THR A 60 17.25 7.61 -3.35
N THR A 61 17.69 6.64 -4.13
CA THR A 61 17.86 5.23 -3.74
C THR A 61 19.26 4.75 -4.14
N ASP A 62 19.64 3.54 -3.70
CA ASP A 62 20.94 2.97 -4.04
C ASP A 62 21.08 2.82 -5.57
N GLU A 63 22.14 3.42 -6.13
CA GLU A 63 22.45 3.39 -7.56
C GLU A 63 22.73 1.97 -8.08
N ASN A 64 23.18 1.07 -7.20
CA ASN A 64 23.50 -0.32 -7.55
C ASN A 64 22.29 -1.27 -7.42
N GLU A 65 21.19 -0.80 -6.84
CA GLU A 65 19.98 -1.58 -6.66
C GLU A 65 19.10 -1.51 -7.91
N SER A 66 18.54 -2.65 -8.34
CA SER A 66 17.62 -2.67 -9.47
C SER A 66 16.24 -2.08 -9.12
N GLN A 67 15.46 -1.68 -10.14
CA GLN A 67 14.06 -1.28 -9.92
C GLN A 67 13.25 -2.40 -9.26
N PHE A 68 13.54 -3.65 -9.63
CA PHE A 68 12.88 -4.82 -9.07
C PHE A 68 13.14 -4.93 -7.57
N ASP A 69 14.41 -4.88 -7.14
CA ASP A 69 14.78 -5.03 -5.73
C ASP A 69 14.19 -3.91 -4.86
N MET A 70 14.19 -2.68 -5.39
CA MET A 70 13.59 -1.53 -4.73
C MET A 70 12.09 -1.72 -4.50
N ILE A 71 11.34 -2.13 -5.53
CA ILE A 71 9.88 -2.35 -5.42
C ILE A 71 9.58 -3.58 -4.57
N LYS A 72 10.43 -4.62 -4.62
CA LYS A 72 10.26 -5.84 -3.81
C LYS A 72 10.26 -5.54 -2.32
N LYS A 73 11.07 -4.57 -1.88
CA LYS A 73 11.10 -4.11 -0.48
C LYS A 73 9.81 -3.42 -0.03
N LEU A 74 9.00 -2.94 -0.98
CA LEU A 74 7.74 -2.27 -0.70
C LEU A 74 6.55 -3.23 -0.69
N GLU A 75 6.73 -4.50 -1.02
CA GLU A 75 5.66 -5.49 -0.92
C GLU A 75 5.23 -5.72 0.52
N LEU A 76 3.92 -5.73 0.74
CA LEU A 76 3.31 -6.17 1.99
C LEU A 76 2.73 -7.57 1.81
N ASN A 77 3.08 -8.49 2.70
CA ASN A 77 2.56 -9.86 2.66
C ASN A 77 1.15 -9.95 3.29
N LEU A 78 0.54 -11.14 3.21
CA LEU A 78 -0.80 -11.42 3.72
C LEU A 78 -0.94 -11.10 5.22
N ASP A 79 0.04 -11.49 6.04
CA ASP A 79 -0.03 -11.27 7.49
C ASP A 79 0.08 -9.79 7.84
N THR A 80 0.90 -9.04 7.11
CA THR A 80 0.96 -7.58 7.26
C THR A 80 -0.37 -6.94 6.88
N HIS A 81 -1.02 -7.39 5.80
CA HIS A 81 -2.35 -6.89 5.44
C HIS A 81 -3.39 -7.20 6.52
N ARG A 82 -3.41 -8.41 7.08
CA ARG A 82 -4.30 -8.77 8.21
C ARG A 82 -4.09 -7.84 9.40
N GLU A 83 -2.83 -7.58 9.74
CA GLU A 83 -2.47 -6.72 10.86
C GLU A 83 -2.90 -5.27 10.62
N LEU A 84 -2.66 -4.72 9.42
CA LEU A 84 -3.07 -3.36 9.08
C LEU A 84 -4.60 -3.20 9.02
N ILE A 85 -5.33 -4.18 8.48
CA ILE A 85 -6.80 -4.19 8.49
C ILE A 85 -7.32 -4.19 9.94
N SER A 86 -6.76 -5.05 10.80
CA SER A 86 -7.10 -5.08 12.22
C SER A 86 -6.80 -3.73 12.91
N TYR A 87 -5.67 -3.11 12.58
CA TYR A 87 -5.28 -1.81 13.14
C TYR A 87 -6.23 -0.68 12.70
N CYS A 88 -6.58 -0.63 11.42
CA CYS A 88 -7.59 0.30 10.89
C CYS A 88 -8.95 0.14 11.59
N ASN A 89 -9.39 -1.11 11.84
CA ASN A 89 -10.61 -1.39 12.58
C ASN A 89 -10.55 -0.83 14.01
N GLN A 90 -9.43 -1.00 14.72
CA GLN A 90 -9.23 -0.42 16.06
C GLN A 90 -9.27 1.11 16.05
N LYS A 91 -8.66 1.74 15.03
CA LYS A 91 -8.60 3.20 14.86
C LYS A 91 -9.89 3.78 14.27
N LYS A 92 -10.86 2.94 13.88
CA LYS A 92 -12.13 3.33 13.27
C LYS A 92 -11.91 4.20 12.02
N ILE A 93 -11.06 3.71 11.11
CA ILE A 93 -10.83 4.24 9.77
C ILE A 93 -10.92 3.08 8.78
N MET A 94 -11.50 3.29 7.59
CA MET A 94 -11.61 2.22 6.60
C MET A 94 -10.26 1.90 5.98
N PHE A 95 -9.89 0.62 5.92
CA PHE A 95 -8.77 0.15 5.11
C PHE A 95 -9.21 0.00 3.65
N LEU A 96 -8.42 0.53 2.72
CA LEU A 96 -8.56 0.30 1.28
C LEU A 96 -7.22 -0.11 0.68
N SER A 97 -7.26 -0.77 -0.46
CA SER A 97 -6.06 -0.99 -1.28
C SER A 97 -6.37 -0.97 -2.77
N THR A 98 -5.31 -0.72 -3.56
CA THR A 98 -5.31 -0.84 -5.03
C THR A 98 -4.49 -2.08 -5.38
N PRO A 99 -5.08 -3.18 -5.84
CA PRO A 99 -4.32 -4.31 -6.36
C PRO A 99 -3.79 -3.99 -7.77
N PHE A 100 -2.56 -4.39 -8.06
CA PHE A 100 -1.94 -4.21 -9.39
C PHE A 100 -1.79 -5.51 -10.18
N ASP A 101 -2.18 -6.65 -9.61
CA ASP A 101 -2.12 -7.97 -10.24
C ASP A 101 -3.23 -8.88 -9.69
N HIS A 102 -3.44 -10.01 -10.36
CA HIS A 102 -4.53 -10.95 -10.04
C HIS A 102 -4.37 -11.60 -8.65
N GLU A 103 -3.14 -11.96 -8.25
CA GLU A 103 -2.90 -12.56 -6.93
C GLU A 103 -3.23 -11.55 -5.81
N SER A 104 -2.90 -10.28 -6.04
CA SER A 104 -3.28 -9.19 -5.14
C SER A 104 -4.80 -8.99 -5.05
N ILE A 105 -5.56 -9.18 -6.15
CA ILE A 105 -7.03 -9.16 -6.11
C ILE A 105 -7.56 -10.29 -5.22
N GLU A 106 -7.12 -11.53 -5.48
CA GLU A 106 -7.55 -12.72 -4.74
C GLU A 106 -7.23 -12.60 -3.25
N MET A 107 -6.02 -12.13 -2.92
CA MET A 107 -5.60 -11.92 -1.54
C MET A 107 -6.51 -10.91 -0.83
N LEU A 108 -6.77 -9.76 -1.43
CA LEU A 108 -7.62 -8.72 -0.85
C LEU A 108 -9.09 -9.16 -0.72
N ASP A 109 -9.62 -9.90 -1.69
CA ASP A 109 -10.98 -10.48 -1.61
C ASP A 109 -11.08 -11.49 -0.47
N SER A 110 -10.07 -12.35 -0.30
CA SER A 110 -10.01 -13.32 0.81
C SER A 110 -9.95 -12.66 2.20
N LEU A 111 -9.44 -11.42 2.27
CA LEU A 111 -9.42 -10.59 3.48
C LEU A 111 -10.74 -9.82 3.70
N GLY A 112 -11.70 -9.97 2.78
CA GLY A 112 -13.05 -9.43 2.90
C GLY A 112 -13.22 -8.00 2.38
N LEU A 113 -12.26 -7.45 1.63
CA LEU A 113 -12.41 -6.12 1.03
C LEU A 113 -13.59 -6.11 0.05
N LYS A 114 -14.40 -5.05 0.12
CA LYS A 114 -15.59 -4.87 -0.75
C LYS A 114 -15.44 -3.77 -1.78
N ILE A 115 -14.38 -2.97 -1.68
CA ILE A 115 -14.11 -1.83 -2.53
C ILE A 115 -12.69 -1.97 -3.04
N PHE A 116 -12.56 -1.93 -4.37
CA PHE A 116 -11.27 -1.95 -5.06
C PHE A 116 -11.10 -0.63 -5.80
N LYS A 117 -9.95 0.02 -5.61
CA LYS A 117 -9.53 1.15 -6.45
C LYS A 117 -8.78 0.59 -7.66
N ILE A 118 -9.08 1.14 -8.84
CA ILE A 118 -8.32 0.97 -10.09
C ILE A 118 -7.79 2.34 -10.47
#